data_AF-S4MIU7-F1
#
_entry.id   AF-S4MIU7-F1
#
_cell.length_a   1.000
_cell.length_b   1.000
_cell.length_c   1.000
_cell.angle_alpha   90.00
_cell.angle_beta   90.00
_cell.angle_gamma   90.00
#
_symmetry.space_group_name_H-M   'P 1'
#
loop_
_entity.id
_entity.type
_entity.pdbx_description
1 polymer ?
#
loop_
_entity_poly.entity_id
_entity_poly.type
_entity_poly.pdbx_seq_one_letter_code
_entity_poly.pdbx_strand_id
1 'polypeptide(L)'
;MMNMIPWGGPTVRAMAALKLESSDVFTPVLPAMGFGIAWVLVASWLIGRRERQRLGALTGPGEEATDGEPVPATASAPGDETVPATAPAPGDETVPATAPAPGDGPGAVRVAAPAPRRLALFNLLLTVVLVVALILEVMPLPVLFVLGFAVALLVNHPTWEQQQALLDRHAKNVVLVTTMIFAAGVFTGVLTGTGMIDDMAEALVSVIPDSLGGHLPVLVAVTGMPLSLVFTPDAYYFGVLPVLAETAHGFGTDPAEVARAAILGQMTTGFPLSPLTAATFILVGMSGVQLGEHQRFIFRWAFATTLVMTAGAVLTGAFSL
;
A
#
# COMPACT_ATOMS: atom_id res chain seq x y z
N MET A 1 -2.18 -5.56 -4.58
CA MET A 1 -1.13 -6.61 -4.58
C MET A 1 0.23 -6.13 -4.07
N MET A 2 0.69 -4.90 -4.36
CA MET A 2 2.03 -4.45 -3.96
C MET A 2 2.30 -4.35 -2.44
N ASN A 3 1.28 -4.51 -1.59
CA ASN A 3 1.41 -4.34 -0.14
C ASN A 3 1.66 -5.65 0.65
N MET A 4 1.84 -6.80 -0.02
CA MET A 4 1.94 -8.11 0.66
C MET A 4 3.36 -8.62 0.88
N ILE A 5 4.37 -7.79 0.73
CA ILE A 5 5.77 -8.18 0.98
C ILE A 5 5.98 -8.59 2.44
N PRO A 6 6.81 -9.61 2.73
CA PRO A 6 6.94 -10.14 4.10
C PRO A 6 7.57 -9.13 5.07
N TRP A 7 8.25 -8.12 4.54
CA TRP A 7 8.91 -7.06 5.31
C TRP A 7 8.21 -5.71 5.25
N GLY A 8 6.96 -5.66 4.80
CA GLY A 8 6.20 -4.41 4.80
C GLY A 8 4.71 -4.61 5.01
N GLY A 9 4.01 -3.48 5.09
CA GLY A 9 2.56 -3.47 4.96
C GLY A 9 1.81 -4.25 6.05
N PRO A 10 0.68 -4.89 5.72
CA PRO A 10 -0.07 -5.77 6.63
C PRO A 10 0.69 -7.00 7.10
N THR A 11 1.59 -7.57 6.29
CA THR A 11 2.26 -8.83 6.64
C THR A 11 3.12 -8.67 7.89
N VAL A 12 3.94 -7.62 7.96
CA VAL A 12 4.73 -7.31 9.16
C VAL A 12 3.87 -7.03 10.38
N ARG A 13 2.72 -6.36 10.20
CA ARG A 13 1.82 -6.06 11.33
C ARG A 13 1.19 -7.33 11.90
N ALA A 14 0.71 -8.23 11.04
CA ALA A 14 0.15 -9.51 11.46
C ALA A 14 1.20 -10.36 12.20
N MET A 15 2.42 -10.44 11.65
CA MET A 15 3.54 -11.15 12.29
C MET A 15 3.91 -10.53 13.65
N ALA A 16 3.99 -9.21 13.73
CA ALA A 16 4.31 -8.52 14.98
C ALA A 16 3.21 -8.69 16.05
N ALA A 17 1.94 -8.67 15.63
CA ALA A 17 0.80 -8.81 16.55
C ALA A 17 0.67 -10.23 17.11
N LEU A 18 0.86 -11.24 16.25
CA LEU A 18 0.66 -12.65 16.61
C LEU A 18 1.97 -13.39 16.94
N LYS A 19 3.11 -12.70 16.90
CA LYS A 19 4.46 -13.27 17.12
C LYS A 19 4.77 -14.44 16.17
N LEU A 20 4.41 -14.27 14.89
CA LEU A 20 4.60 -15.27 13.85
C LEU A 20 5.85 -14.97 13.01
N GLU A 21 6.45 -16.02 12.46
CA GLU A 21 7.54 -15.91 11.50
C GLU A 21 7.03 -15.68 10.07
N SER A 22 7.88 -15.15 9.19
CA SER A 22 7.52 -14.89 7.79
C SER A 22 7.20 -16.16 7.01
N SER A 23 7.91 -17.25 7.30
CA SER A 23 7.65 -18.56 6.70
C SER A 23 6.22 -19.04 6.95
N ASP A 24 5.66 -18.70 8.12
CA ASP A 24 4.34 -19.14 8.55
C ASP A 24 3.24 -18.31 7.91
N VAL A 25 3.54 -17.12 7.41
CA VAL A 25 2.51 -16.19 6.92
C VAL A 25 2.63 -15.94 5.42
N PHE A 26 3.83 -15.69 4.91
CA PHE A 26 4.03 -15.25 3.53
C PHE A 26 4.08 -16.40 2.54
N THR A 27 4.85 -17.45 2.82
CA THR A 27 5.08 -18.57 1.88
C THR A 27 3.78 -19.27 1.45
N PRO A 28 2.84 -19.59 2.36
CA PRO A 28 1.56 -20.21 1.98
C PRO A 28 0.63 -19.29 1.19
N VAL A 29 0.85 -17.97 1.27
CA VAL A 29 0.01 -16.95 0.63
C VAL A 29 0.48 -16.62 -0.80
N LEU A 30 1.69 -17.00 -1.18
CA LEU A 30 2.23 -16.79 -2.54
C LEU A 30 1.32 -17.30 -3.66
N PRO A 31 0.74 -18.51 -3.60
CA PRO A 31 -0.19 -18.98 -4.63
C PRO A 31 -1.43 -18.09 -4.74
N ALA A 32 -2.01 -17.69 -3.60
CA ALA A 32 -3.17 -16.79 -3.55
C ALA A 32 -2.87 -15.42 -4.17
N MET A 33 -1.65 -14.90 -4.00
CA MET A 33 -1.19 -13.70 -4.70
C MET A 33 -1.17 -13.90 -6.21
N GLY A 34 -0.78 -15.07 -6.71
CA GLY A 34 -0.85 -15.43 -8.13
C GLY A 34 -2.27 -15.35 -8.69
N PHE A 35 -3.25 -15.92 -7.99
CA PHE A 35 -4.67 -15.78 -8.33
C PHE A 35 -5.13 -14.32 -8.33
N GLY A 36 -4.70 -13.56 -7.32
CA GLY A 36 -4.97 -12.13 -7.21
C GLY A 36 -4.41 -11.31 -8.38
N ILE A 37 -3.18 -11.57 -8.79
CA ILE A 37 -2.54 -10.92 -9.96
C ILE A 37 -3.30 -11.26 -11.24
N ALA A 38 -3.60 -12.54 -11.47
CA ALA A 38 -4.36 -12.97 -12.63
C ALA A 38 -5.73 -12.28 -12.69
N TRP A 39 -6.44 -12.20 -11.56
CA TRP A 39 -7.72 -11.50 -11.48
C TRP A 39 -7.59 -10.00 -11.77
N VAL A 40 -6.59 -9.32 -11.20
CA VAL A 40 -6.38 -7.88 -11.45
C VAL A 40 -6.15 -7.62 -12.94
N LEU A 41 -5.40 -8.47 -13.64
CA LEU A 41 -5.22 -8.37 -15.08
C LEU A 41 -6.56 -8.51 -15.82
N VAL A 42 -7.38 -9.50 -15.46
CA VAL A 42 -8.73 -9.70 -16.02
C VAL A 42 -9.63 -8.51 -15.74
N ALA A 43 -9.68 -8.03 -14.50
CA ALA A 43 -10.48 -6.89 -14.08
C ALA A 43 -10.07 -5.62 -14.83
N SER A 44 -8.77 -5.36 -14.97
CA SER A 44 -8.26 -4.22 -15.73
C SER A 44 -8.65 -4.29 -17.21
N TRP A 45 -8.60 -5.47 -17.82
CA TRP A 45 -9.03 -5.69 -19.19
C TRP A 45 -10.54 -5.48 -19.35
N LEU A 46 -11.36 -5.96 -18.42
CA LEU A 46 -12.82 -5.76 -18.42
C LEU A 46 -13.20 -4.30 -18.27
N ILE A 47 -12.57 -3.57 -17.35
CA ILE A 47 -12.78 -2.12 -17.16
C ILE A 47 -12.36 -1.37 -18.42
N GLY A 48 -11.17 -1.66 -18.96
CA GLY A 48 -10.66 -1.02 -20.17
C GLY A 48 -11.53 -1.28 -21.40
N ARG A 49 -12.08 -2.49 -21.55
CA ARG A 49 -13.00 -2.82 -22.65
C ARG A 49 -14.33 -2.06 -22.54
N ARG A 50 -14.87 -1.93 -21.33
CA ARG A 50 -16.11 -1.15 -21.10
C ARG A 50 -15.90 0.32 -21.42
N GLU A 51 -14.75 0.89 -21.06
CA GLU A 51 -14.46 2.29 -21.38
C GLU A 51 -14.26 2.49 -22.88
N ARG A 52 -13.59 1.57 -23.58
CA ARG A 52 -13.48 1.61 -25.05
C ARG A 52 -14.84 1.55 -25.75
N GLN A 53 -15.78 0.74 -25.25
CA GLN A 53 -17.14 0.67 -25.78
C GLN A 53 -17.92 1.96 -25.50
N ARG A 54 -17.76 2.55 -24.32
CA ARG A 54 -18.36 3.83 -23.96
C ARG A 54 -17.86 4.96 -24.86
N LEU A 55 -16.55 5.03 -25.10
CA LEU A 55 -15.93 6.02 -25.98
C LEU A 55 -16.31 5.79 -27.45
N GLY A 56 -16.27 4.54 -27.93
CA GLY A 56 -16.68 4.20 -29.29
C GLY A 56 -18.16 4.48 -29.59
N ALA A 57 -19.04 4.45 -28.57
CA ALA A 57 -20.43 4.86 -28.72
C ALA A 57 -20.61 6.39 -28.82
N LEU A 58 -19.65 7.16 -28.33
CA LEU A 58 -19.63 8.62 -28.47
C LEU A 58 -19.00 9.07 -29.80
N THR A 59 -18.17 8.22 -30.42
CA THR A 59 -17.56 8.43 -31.75
C THR A 59 -18.34 7.74 -32.88
N GLY A 60 -19.69 7.82 -32.87
CA GLY A 60 -20.54 7.30 -33.95
C GLY A 60 -20.20 7.90 -35.34
N PRO A 61 -20.61 7.24 -36.44
CA PRO A 61 -20.07 7.48 -37.79
C PRO A 61 -20.41 8.88 -38.30
N GLY A 62 -19.46 9.80 -38.19
CA GLY A 62 -19.65 11.21 -38.56
C GLY A 62 -18.41 12.08 -38.44
N GLU A 63 -17.40 11.66 -37.66
CA GLU A 63 -16.06 12.26 -37.73
C GLU A 63 -15.09 11.19 -38.23
N GLU A 64 -15.10 11.01 -39.56
CA GLU A 64 -13.87 10.63 -40.24
C GLU A 64 -12.81 11.66 -39.84
N ALA A 65 -11.66 11.15 -39.39
CA ALA A 65 -10.48 11.94 -39.17
C ALA A 65 -10.17 12.74 -40.45
N THR A 66 -10.52 14.02 -40.47
CA THR A 66 -9.95 14.95 -41.42
C THR A 66 -8.49 15.10 -41.03
N ASP A 67 -7.67 14.39 -41.81
CA ASP A 67 -6.23 14.59 -41.90
C ASP A 67 -5.90 16.09 -41.91
N GLY A 68 -4.95 16.43 -41.04
CA GLY A 68 -4.21 17.68 -40.94
C GLY A 68 -4.68 18.88 -41.76
N GLU A 69 -5.25 19.87 -41.08
CA GLU A 69 -5.07 21.27 -41.47
C GLU A 69 -4.44 22.05 -40.30
N PRO A 70 -3.28 22.70 -40.51
CA PRO A 70 -2.70 23.58 -39.50
C PRO A 70 -3.57 24.82 -39.41
N VAL A 71 -4.11 25.08 -38.20
CA VAL A 71 -4.82 26.33 -37.90
C VAL A 71 -3.90 27.52 -38.22
N PRO A 72 -4.29 28.43 -39.14
CA PRO A 72 -3.46 29.57 -39.48
C PRO A 72 -3.49 30.57 -38.34
N ALA A 73 -2.30 30.95 -37.88
CA ALA A 73 -2.11 32.11 -37.02
C ALA A 73 -2.34 33.38 -37.84
N THR A 74 -3.47 34.05 -37.65
CA THR A 74 -3.69 35.42 -38.14
C THR A 74 -3.96 36.37 -36.97
N ALA A 75 -3.04 37.34 -36.82
CA ALA A 75 -3.17 38.60 -36.09
C ALA A 75 -4.36 39.43 -36.64
N SER A 76 -4.98 40.43 -35.99
CA SER A 76 -4.51 41.56 -35.15
C SER A 76 -5.73 42.18 -34.39
N ALA A 77 -5.63 42.57 -33.10
CA ALA A 77 -5.54 43.95 -32.51
C ALA A 77 -6.78 44.89 -32.66
N PRO A 78 -7.00 46.00 -31.89
CA PRO A 78 -6.17 46.62 -30.84
C PRO A 78 -6.93 47.09 -29.56
N GLY A 79 -6.18 47.48 -28.52
CA GLY A 79 -6.71 48.14 -27.31
C GLY A 79 -5.59 48.85 -26.56
N ASP A 80 -5.55 50.16 -26.73
CA ASP A 80 -4.57 51.15 -26.29
C ASP A 80 -4.71 51.41 -24.78
N GLU A 81 -3.62 51.34 -24.01
CA GLU A 81 -3.47 52.13 -22.78
C GLU A 81 -1.99 52.25 -22.38
N THR A 82 -1.47 53.45 -22.61
CA THR A 82 -0.16 53.96 -22.21
C THR A 82 -0.01 54.09 -20.69
N VAL A 83 1.05 53.50 -20.12
CA VAL A 83 1.62 53.91 -18.82
C VAL A 83 3.16 53.89 -18.92
N PRO A 84 3.88 54.93 -18.44
CA PRO A 84 5.29 55.13 -18.79
C PRO A 84 6.26 54.25 -18.01
N ALA A 85 7.38 53.97 -18.66
CA ALA A 85 8.53 53.24 -18.12
C ALA A 85 9.24 54.01 -17.00
N THR A 86 9.33 53.41 -15.81
CA THR A 86 10.32 53.76 -14.79
C THR A 86 11.42 52.71 -14.83
N ALA A 87 12.66 53.13 -15.09
CA ALA A 87 13.84 52.28 -15.14
C ALA A 87 14.12 51.60 -13.78
N PRO A 88 14.55 50.33 -13.72
CA PRO A 88 14.95 49.69 -12.48
C PRO A 88 16.41 50.03 -12.13
N ALA A 89 16.68 50.19 -10.84
CA ALA A 89 18.01 50.30 -10.26
C ALA A 89 18.74 48.93 -10.30
N PRO A 90 20.09 48.89 -10.34
CA PRO A 90 20.83 47.64 -10.47
C PRO A 90 21.00 46.98 -9.10
N GLY A 91 20.47 45.77 -8.94
CA GLY A 91 20.71 44.96 -7.74
C GLY A 91 19.61 43.96 -7.45
N ASP A 92 19.40 42.98 -8.34
CA ASP A 92 18.85 41.68 -7.92
C ASP A 92 19.25 40.63 -8.96
N GLU A 93 20.04 39.64 -8.55
CA GLU A 93 20.36 38.47 -9.35
C GLU A 93 19.08 37.63 -9.49
N THR A 94 18.33 37.92 -10.54
CA THR A 94 17.17 37.13 -10.96
C THR A 94 17.67 35.79 -11.51
N VAL A 95 17.67 34.76 -10.67
CA VAL A 95 17.70 33.37 -11.13
C VAL A 95 16.56 33.19 -12.12
N PRO A 96 16.80 32.75 -13.37
CA PRO A 96 15.73 32.65 -14.34
C PRO A 96 14.72 31.61 -13.87
N ALA A 97 13.47 32.05 -13.65
CA ALA A 97 12.35 31.16 -13.39
C ALA A 97 12.07 30.37 -14.68
N THR A 98 12.61 29.16 -14.75
CA THR A 98 12.26 28.21 -15.81
C THR A 98 10.75 27.99 -15.80
N ALA A 99 10.10 28.15 -16.96
CA ALA A 99 8.67 27.93 -17.11
C ALA A 99 8.27 26.54 -16.57
N PRO A 100 7.14 26.41 -15.85
CA PRO A 100 6.72 25.15 -15.26
C PRO A 100 6.52 24.11 -16.36
N ALA A 101 7.19 22.96 -16.23
CA ALA A 101 7.03 21.85 -17.15
C ALA A 101 5.70 21.11 -16.84
N PRO A 102 5.11 20.40 -17.82
CA PRO A 102 3.95 19.55 -17.57
C PRO A 102 4.28 18.54 -16.47
N GLY A 103 3.65 18.68 -15.30
CA GLY A 103 3.92 17.85 -14.12
C GLY A 103 4.32 18.63 -12.86
N ASP A 104 4.61 19.93 -12.93
CA ASP A 104 4.95 20.79 -11.78
C ASP A 104 3.71 21.29 -11.00
N GLY A 105 2.72 20.42 -10.81
CA GLY A 105 1.57 20.71 -9.94
C GLY A 105 1.94 20.64 -8.45
N PRO A 106 1.13 21.22 -7.55
CA PRO A 106 1.31 21.03 -6.11
C PRO A 106 1.34 19.52 -5.77
N GLY A 107 2.46 19.04 -5.20
CA GLY A 107 2.66 17.63 -4.89
C GLY A 107 3.56 16.85 -5.86
N ALA A 108 4.09 17.50 -6.91
CA ALA A 108 5.08 16.91 -7.80
C ALA A 108 6.37 16.56 -7.04
N VAL A 109 6.65 15.27 -6.87
CA VAL A 109 7.91 14.81 -6.28
C VAL A 109 9.03 15.11 -7.25
N ARG A 110 9.78 16.19 -6.99
CA ARG A 110 11.02 16.47 -7.71
C ARG A 110 11.99 15.32 -7.45
N VAL A 111 12.22 14.49 -8.47
CA VAL A 111 13.21 13.42 -8.41
C VAL A 111 14.57 14.08 -8.19
N ALA A 112 15.22 13.77 -7.07
CA ALA A 112 16.57 14.27 -6.78
C ALA A 112 17.52 13.88 -7.92
N ALA A 113 18.56 14.70 -8.15
CA ALA A 113 19.54 14.44 -9.20
C ALA A 113 20.05 12.99 -9.15
N PRO A 114 20.20 12.31 -10.30
CA PRO A 114 20.57 10.91 -10.32
C PRO A 114 21.91 10.71 -9.60
N ALA A 115 21.95 9.75 -8.67
CA ALA A 115 23.18 9.36 -8.01
C ALA A 115 24.25 8.97 -9.04
N PRO A 116 25.55 9.19 -8.76
CA PRO A 116 26.61 8.78 -9.67
C PRO A 116 26.48 7.29 -9.97
N ARG A 117 26.68 6.91 -11.24
CA ARG A 117 26.42 5.54 -11.77
C ARG A 117 27.00 4.42 -10.91
N ARG A 118 28.15 4.64 -10.26
CA ARG A 118 28.79 3.68 -9.36
C ARG A 118 27.97 3.40 -8.10
N LEU A 119 27.42 4.43 -7.46
CA LEU A 119 26.55 4.28 -6.29
C LEU A 119 25.22 3.65 -6.70
N ALA A 120 24.69 4.00 -7.87
CA ALA A 120 23.49 3.36 -8.39
C ALA A 120 23.69 1.85 -8.62
N LEU A 121 24.82 1.44 -9.21
CA LEU A 121 25.16 0.03 -9.42
C LEU A 121 25.39 -0.70 -8.09
N PHE A 122 26.09 -0.06 -7.15
CA PHE A 122 26.29 -0.60 -5.80
C PHE A 122 24.95 -0.83 -5.10
N ASN A 123 24.06 0.17 -5.08
CA ASN A 123 22.75 0.06 -4.45
C ASN A 123 21.87 -0.99 -5.13
N LEU A 124 21.96 -1.13 -6.45
CA LEU A 124 21.28 -2.19 -7.18
C LEU A 124 21.79 -3.56 -6.73
N LEU A 125 23.10 -3.76 -6.68
CA LEU A 125 23.70 -5.02 -6.26
C LEU A 125 23.36 -5.34 -4.80
N LEU A 126 23.48 -4.36 -3.89
CA LEU A 126 23.11 -4.52 -2.49
C LEU A 126 21.63 -4.87 -2.35
N THR A 127 20.75 -4.21 -3.11
CA THR A 127 19.32 -4.52 -3.13
C THR A 127 19.05 -5.93 -3.62
N VAL A 128 19.67 -6.35 -4.72
CA VAL A 128 19.49 -7.70 -5.28
C VAL A 128 19.97 -8.75 -4.28
N VAL A 129 21.16 -8.56 -3.69
CA VAL A 129 21.70 -9.48 -2.67
C VAL A 129 20.78 -9.54 -1.46
N LEU A 130 20.30 -8.40 -0.97
CA LEU A 130 19.37 -8.35 0.16
C LEU A 130 18.06 -9.07 -0.16
N VAL A 131 17.46 -8.82 -1.33
CA VAL A 131 16.22 -9.49 -1.77
C VAL A 131 16.42 -11.00 -1.89
N VAL A 132 17.52 -11.46 -2.47
CA VAL A 132 17.84 -12.89 -2.54
C VAL A 132 18.01 -13.49 -1.14
N ALA A 133 18.74 -12.82 -0.24
CA ALA A 133 18.93 -13.28 1.13
C ALA A 133 17.61 -13.33 1.92
N LEU A 134 16.70 -12.39 1.67
CA LEU A 134 15.35 -12.37 2.25
C LEU A 134 14.50 -13.54 1.74
N ILE A 135 14.57 -13.86 0.44
CA ILE A 135 13.85 -14.99 -0.16
C ILE A 135 14.41 -16.34 0.34
N LEU A 136 15.73 -16.43 0.50
CA LEU A 136 16.40 -17.63 1.01
C LEU A 136 16.37 -17.75 2.54
N GLU A 137 15.78 -16.78 3.25
CA GLU A 137 15.67 -16.74 4.71
C GLU A 137 16.99 -17.06 5.44
N VAL A 138 18.11 -16.54 4.91
CA VAL A 138 19.47 -16.87 5.41
C VAL A 138 19.66 -16.49 6.88
N MET A 139 18.96 -15.45 7.32
CA MET A 139 18.93 -14.93 8.70
C MET A 139 17.56 -14.31 8.98
N PRO A 140 17.21 -14.07 10.26
CA PRO A 140 15.97 -13.39 10.61
C PRO A 140 15.81 -12.05 9.86
N LEU A 141 14.60 -11.79 9.38
CA LEU A 141 14.23 -10.58 8.64
C LEU A 141 14.79 -9.28 9.25
N PRO A 142 14.61 -9.00 10.55
CA PRO A 142 15.12 -7.76 11.15
C PRO A 142 16.64 -7.62 11.05
N VAL A 143 17.37 -8.74 11.16
CA VAL A 143 18.84 -8.77 11.10
C VAL A 143 19.32 -8.43 9.69
N LEU A 144 18.69 -9.01 8.66
CA LEU A 144 19.01 -8.70 7.27
C LEU A 144 18.77 -7.22 6.95
N PHE A 145 17.67 -6.62 7.43
CA PHE A 145 17.41 -5.19 7.23
C PHE A 145 18.40 -4.30 7.96
N VAL A 146 18.75 -4.60 9.20
CA VAL A 146 19.73 -3.79 9.96
C VAL A 146 21.10 -3.84 9.30
N LEU A 147 21.55 -5.02 8.85
CA LEU A 147 22.81 -5.17 8.12
C LEU A 147 22.78 -4.45 6.77
N GLY A 148 21.73 -4.66 5.98
CA GLY A 148 21.55 -3.98 4.69
C GLY A 148 21.51 -2.46 4.84
N PHE A 149 20.78 -1.96 5.84
CA PHE A 149 20.72 -0.54 6.18
C PHE A 149 22.08 0.00 6.64
N ALA A 150 22.80 -0.70 7.52
CA ALA A 150 24.11 -0.28 7.99
C ALA A 150 25.12 -0.17 6.83
N VAL A 151 25.15 -1.17 5.94
CA VAL A 151 26.00 -1.15 4.74
C VAL A 151 25.59 -0.01 3.79
N ALA A 152 24.29 0.14 3.53
CA ALA A 152 23.77 1.19 2.67
C ALA A 152 24.08 2.59 3.23
N LEU A 153 23.93 2.78 4.54
CA LEU A 153 24.17 4.05 5.22
C LEU A 153 25.65 4.43 5.13
N LEU A 154 26.56 3.51 5.43
CA LEU A 154 28.01 3.76 5.38
C LEU A 154 28.52 4.09 3.97
N VAL A 155 27.96 3.47 2.93
CA VAL A 155 28.41 3.68 1.55
C VAL A 155 27.75 4.89 0.89
N ASN A 156 26.45 5.12 1.13
CA ASN A 156 25.73 6.25 0.52
C ASN A 156 25.92 7.57 1.28
N HIS A 157 26.14 7.48 2.59
CA HIS A 157 26.32 8.63 3.49
C HIS A 157 27.58 8.44 4.33
N PRO A 158 28.77 8.66 3.75
CA PRO A 158 30.04 8.35 4.41
C PRO A 158 30.36 9.30 5.59
N THR A 159 29.78 10.51 5.63
CA THR A 159 30.03 11.46 6.73
C THR A 159 28.93 11.40 7.77
N TRP A 160 29.30 11.65 9.03
CA TRP A 160 28.38 11.66 10.16
C TRP A 160 27.22 12.64 9.94
N GLU A 161 27.49 13.83 9.40
CA GLU A 161 26.48 14.86 9.17
C GLU A 161 25.42 14.40 8.16
N GLN A 162 25.83 13.66 7.12
CA GLN A 162 24.91 13.11 6.14
C GLN A 162 24.05 11.99 6.72
N GLN A 163 24.64 11.13 7.56
CA GLN A 163 23.90 10.08 8.26
C GLN A 163 22.88 10.68 9.22
N GLN A 164 23.29 11.67 10.01
CA GLN A 164 22.41 12.37 10.94
C GLN A 164 21.26 13.06 10.19
N ALA A 165 21.55 13.79 9.11
CA ALA A 165 20.52 14.43 8.29
C ALA A 165 19.51 13.44 7.69
N LEU A 166 19.98 12.25 7.26
CA LEU A 166 19.10 11.19 6.76
C LEU A 166 18.21 10.64 7.87
N LEU A 167 18.79 10.37 9.05
CA LEU A 167 18.06 9.87 10.21
C LEU A 167 17.01 10.89 10.66
N ASP A 168 17.37 12.16 10.81
CA ASP A 168 16.46 13.23 11.21
C ASP A 168 15.27 13.37 10.24
N ARG A 169 15.53 13.25 8.93
CA ARG A 169 14.49 13.29 7.89
C ARG A 169 13.44 12.19 8.05
N HIS A 170 13.83 11.03 8.56
CA HIS A 170 12.93 9.87 8.72
C HIS A 170 12.55 9.59 10.18
N ALA A 171 13.18 10.28 11.14
CA ALA A 171 13.05 10.04 12.57
C ALA A 171 11.60 10.11 13.03
N LYS A 172 10.84 11.11 12.55
CA LYS A 172 9.41 11.24 12.90
C LYS A 172 8.61 9.99 12.53
N ASN A 173 8.82 9.44 11.33
CA ASN A 173 8.12 8.25 10.89
C ASN A 173 8.54 7.01 11.69
N VAL A 174 9.86 6.86 11.93
CA VAL A 174 10.40 5.75 12.72
C VAL A 174 9.87 5.78 14.15
N VAL A 175 9.93 6.93 14.82
CA VAL A 175 9.46 7.09 16.20
C VAL A 175 7.97 6.77 16.30
N LEU A 176 7.14 7.25 15.36
CA LEU A 176 5.71 6.97 15.36
C LEU A 176 5.42 5.47 15.21
N VAL A 177 6.04 4.81 14.23
CA VAL A 177 5.84 3.38 13.99
C VAL A 177 6.35 2.54 15.16
N THR A 178 7.55 2.83 15.68
CA THR A 178 8.13 2.09 16.82
C THR A 178 7.30 2.28 18.09
N THR A 179 6.86 3.50 18.39
CA THR A 179 6.01 3.78 19.56
C THR A 179 4.69 3.05 19.47
N MET A 180 4.08 3.04 18.28
CA MET A 180 2.83 2.33 18.04
C MET A 180 3.00 0.81 18.21
N ILE A 181 4.03 0.19 17.61
CA ILE A 181 4.28 -1.25 17.76
C ILE A 181 4.56 -1.60 19.22
N PHE A 182 5.31 -0.75 19.94
CA PHE A 182 5.55 -0.94 21.36
C PHE A 182 4.26 -0.84 22.19
N ALA A 183 3.44 0.19 21.95
CA ALA A 183 2.16 0.37 22.63
C ALA A 183 1.18 -0.78 22.32
N ALA A 184 1.15 -1.25 21.07
CA ALA A 184 0.43 -2.45 20.66
C ALA A 184 0.91 -3.69 21.42
N GLY A 185 2.23 -3.89 21.52
CA GLY A 185 2.81 -4.99 22.29
C GLY A 185 2.43 -4.94 23.78
N VAL A 186 2.45 -3.74 24.39
CA VAL A 186 1.96 -3.54 25.76
C VAL A 186 0.47 -3.84 25.86
N PHE A 187 -0.35 -3.35 24.92
CA PHE A 187 -1.79 -3.60 24.87
C PHE A 187 -2.10 -5.09 24.76
N THR A 188 -1.57 -5.78 23.74
CA THR A 188 -1.70 -7.23 23.56
C THR A 188 -1.17 -7.98 24.79
N GLY A 189 -0.06 -7.53 25.37
CA GLY A 189 0.51 -8.10 26.59
C GLY A 189 -0.42 -7.97 27.81
N VAL A 190 -1.09 -6.83 27.99
CA VAL A 190 -2.11 -6.66 29.03
C VAL A 190 -3.30 -7.56 28.74
N LEU A 191 -3.85 -7.55 27.53
CA LEU A 191 -5.03 -8.35 27.21
C LEU A 191 -4.80 -9.86 27.38
N THR A 192 -3.62 -10.33 26.98
CA THR A 192 -3.21 -11.74 27.14
C THR A 192 -2.91 -12.03 28.62
N GLY A 193 -2.14 -11.17 29.27
CA GLY A 193 -1.71 -11.38 30.66
C GLY A 193 -2.85 -11.31 31.68
N THR A 194 -3.93 -10.60 31.37
CA THR A 194 -5.14 -10.56 32.21
C THR A 194 -6.16 -11.64 31.87
N GLY A 195 -5.95 -12.43 30.81
CA GLY A 195 -6.93 -13.41 30.31
C GLY A 195 -8.12 -12.81 29.56
N MET A 196 -8.09 -11.51 29.23
CA MET A 196 -9.22 -10.85 28.56
C MET A 196 -9.41 -11.34 27.13
N ILE A 197 -8.31 -11.67 26.44
CA ILE A 197 -8.37 -12.30 25.12
C ILE A 197 -9.08 -13.65 25.18
N ASP A 198 -8.82 -14.46 26.21
CA ASP A 198 -9.43 -15.78 26.41
C ASP A 198 -10.95 -15.64 26.62
N ASP A 199 -11.37 -14.74 27.51
CA ASP A 199 -12.79 -14.46 27.77
C ASP A 199 -13.52 -13.93 26.52
N MET A 200 -12.88 -13.02 25.77
CA MET A 200 -13.42 -12.49 24.51
C MET A 200 -13.54 -13.57 23.44
N ALA A 201 -12.56 -14.46 23.36
CA ALA A 201 -12.55 -15.59 22.45
C ALA A 201 -13.66 -16.58 22.83
N GLU A 202 -13.78 -16.96 24.10
CA GLU A 202 -14.85 -17.85 24.59
C GLU A 202 -16.24 -17.26 24.33
N ALA A 203 -16.42 -15.95 24.53
CA ALA A 203 -17.66 -15.27 24.20
C ALA A 203 -17.98 -15.38 22.69
N LEU A 204 -17.00 -15.20 21.80
CA LEU A 204 -17.19 -15.36 20.36
C LEU A 204 -17.44 -16.81 19.97
N VAL A 205 -16.69 -17.76 20.53
CA VAL A 205 -16.85 -19.21 20.32
C VAL A 205 -18.27 -19.65 20.72
N SER A 206 -18.79 -19.16 21.85
CA SER A 206 -20.13 -19.55 22.34
C SER A 206 -21.29 -19.07 21.44
N VAL A 207 -21.07 -18.06 20.60
CA VAL A 207 -22.06 -17.52 19.67
C VAL A 207 -21.92 -18.11 18.28
N ILE A 208 -20.70 -18.51 17.89
CA ILE A 208 -20.40 -19.08 16.58
C ILE A 208 -20.69 -20.59 16.62
N PRO A 209 -21.58 -21.11 15.74
CA PRO A 209 -21.81 -22.55 15.62
C PRO A 209 -20.52 -23.33 15.38
N ASP A 210 -20.39 -24.52 15.96
CA ASP A 210 -19.21 -25.39 15.78
C ASP A 210 -18.87 -25.66 14.29
N SER A 211 -19.89 -25.67 13.42
CA SER A 211 -19.74 -25.83 11.97
C SER A 211 -19.09 -24.64 11.27
N LEU A 212 -19.00 -23.48 11.91
CA LEU A 212 -18.34 -22.28 11.39
C LEU A 212 -16.93 -22.08 11.96
N GLY A 213 -16.52 -22.88 12.95
CA GLY A 213 -15.19 -22.76 13.59
C GLY A 213 -14.04 -22.92 12.59
N GLY A 214 -14.08 -23.95 11.75
CA GLY A 214 -13.08 -24.18 10.68
C GLY A 214 -13.11 -23.12 9.56
N HIS A 215 -14.24 -22.41 9.41
CA HIS A 215 -14.40 -21.37 8.39
C HIS A 215 -14.01 -19.98 8.88
N LEU A 216 -13.54 -19.83 10.12
CA LEU A 216 -13.17 -18.52 10.68
C LEU A 216 -12.10 -17.80 9.84
N PRO A 217 -11.01 -18.45 9.35
CA PRO A 217 -10.05 -17.79 8.47
C PRO A 217 -10.69 -17.27 7.19
N VAL A 218 -11.60 -18.03 6.57
CA VAL A 218 -12.31 -17.59 5.36
C VAL A 218 -13.16 -16.36 5.66
N LEU A 219 -13.87 -16.34 6.79
CA LEU A 219 -14.68 -15.20 7.21
C LEU A 219 -13.82 -13.97 7.45
N VAL A 220 -12.67 -14.12 8.09
CA VAL A 220 -11.70 -13.03 8.31
C VAL A 220 -11.17 -12.49 6.98
N ALA A 221 -10.86 -13.36 6.01
CA ALA A 221 -10.39 -12.94 4.70
C ALA A 221 -11.45 -12.12 3.94
N VAL A 222 -12.71 -12.59 3.93
CA VAL A 222 -13.81 -11.94 3.21
C VAL A 222 -14.23 -10.63 3.88
N THR A 223 -14.38 -10.64 5.22
CA THR A 223 -14.81 -9.46 5.99
C THR A 223 -13.69 -8.44 6.19
N GLY A 224 -12.42 -8.85 6.02
CA GLY A 224 -11.27 -7.97 6.15
C GLY A 224 -11.34 -6.74 5.24
N MET A 225 -11.73 -6.90 3.97
CA MET A 225 -11.82 -5.73 3.08
C MET A 225 -12.92 -4.73 3.50
N PRO A 226 -14.17 -5.13 3.79
CA PRO A 226 -15.17 -4.20 4.33
C PRO A 226 -14.75 -3.54 5.64
N LEU A 227 -14.16 -4.32 6.56
CA LEU A 227 -13.71 -3.80 7.85
C LEU A 227 -12.57 -2.77 7.70
N SER A 228 -11.85 -2.74 6.58
CA SER A 228 -10.82 -1.72 6.31
C SER A 228 -11.40 -0.31 6.11
N LEU A 229 -12.71 -0.20 5.89
CA LEU A 229 -13.42 1.08 5.82
C LEU A 229 -13.65 1.68 7.22
N VAL A 230 -13.66 0.82 8.25
CA VAL A 230 -13.99 1.18 9.63
C VAL A 230 -12.73 1.21 10.50
N PHE A 231 -11.80 0.29 10.27
CA PHE A 231 -10.58 0.15 11.06
C PHE A 231 -9.37 0.68 10.31
N THR A 232 -8.51 1.41 11.03
CA THR A 232 -7.14 1.65 10.57
C THR A 232 -6.39 0.32 10.57
N PRO A 233 -5.32 0.18 9.78
CA PRO A 233 -4.52 -1.04 9.76
C PRO A 233 -4.01 -1.38 11.16
N ASP A 234 -3.54 -0.37 11.87
CA ASP A 234 -2.93 -0.55 13.18
C ASP A 234 -3.97 -1.00 14.21
N ALA A 235 -5.18 -0.41 14.20
CA ALA A 235 -6.27 -0.85 15.08
C ALA A 235 -6.73 -2.28 14.76
N TYR A 236 -6.80 -2.65 13.49
CA TYR A 236 -7.21 -4.00 13.10
C TYR A 236 -6.16 -5.05 13.49
N TYR A 237 -4.90 -4.88 13.06
CA TYR A 237 -3.87 -5.89 13.27
C TYR A 237 -3.43 -6.00 14.72
N PHE A 238 -3.36 -4.91 15.48
CA PHE A 238 -2.91 -4.95 16.88
C PHE A 238 -4.04 -5.09 17.89
N GLY A 239 -5.27 -4.70 17.52
CA GLY A 239 -6.43 -4.78 18.41
C GLY A 239 -7.33 -5.98 18.13
N VAL A 240 -7.79 -6.12 16.89
CA VAL A 240 -8.83 -7.09 16.51
C VAL A 240 -8.24 -8.47 16.20
N LEU A 241 -7.13 -8.51 15.46
CA LEU A 241 -6.56 -9.77 14.98
C LEU A 241 -6.14 -10.74 16.10
N PRO A 242 -5.55 -10.31 17.25
CA PRO A 242 -5.23 -11.23 18.33
C PRO A 242 -6.45 -11.95 18.91
N VAL A 243 -7.58 -11.25 19.04
CA VAL A 243 -8.85 -11.83 19.51
C VAL A 243 -9.37 -12.87 18.51
N LEU A 244 -9.33 -12.55 17.21
CA LEU A 244 -9.76 -13.48 16.15
C LEU A 244 -8.87 -14.72 16.08
N ALA A 245 -7.55 -14.54 16.27
CA ALA A 245 -6.58 -15.62 16.29
C ALA A 245 -6.82 -16.56 17.48
N GLU A 246 -7.08 -16.03 18.67
CA GLU A 246 -7.41 -16.86 19.84
C GLU A 246 -8.77 -17.56 19.69
N THR A 247 -9.76 -16.87 19.11
CA THR A 247 -11.05 -17.48 18.79
C THR A 247 -10.89 -18.68 17.87
N ALA A 248 -10.04 -18.56 16.84
CA ALA A 248 -9.73 -19.68 15.94
C ALA A 248 -9.01 -20.82 16.67
N HIS A 249 -8.09 -20.47 17.58
CA HIS A 249 -7.40 -21.44 18.41
C HIS A 249 -8.37 -22.25 19.29
N GLY A 250 -9.38 -21.59 19.87
CA GLY A 250 -10.47 -22.25 20.61
C GLY A 250 -11.27 -23.26 19.77
N PHE A 251 -11.37 -23.03 18.46
CA PHE A 251 -11.95 -23.98 17.49
C PHE A 251 -10.95 -25.02 16.95
N GLY A 252 -9.70 -25.02 17.44
CA GLY A 252 -8.63 -25.93 16.98
C GLY A 252 -7.97 -25.54 15.67
N THR A 253 -8.20 -24.32 15.17
CA THR A 253 -7.57 -23.79 13.95
C THR A 253 -6.27 -23.06 14.28
N ASP A 254 -5.26 -23.17 13.43
CA ASP A 254 -3.97 -22.51 13.62
C ASP A 254 -4.11 -20.96 13.53
N PRO A 255 -3.69 -20.19 14.56
CA PRO A 255 -3.64 -18.72 14.52
C PRO A 255 -2.95 -18.14 13.27
N ALA A 256 -1.96 -18.84 12.70
CA ALA A 256 -1.28 -18.40 11.49
C ALA A 256 -2.23 -18.34 10.29
N GLU A 257 -3.25 -19.21 10.22
CA GLU A 257 -4.26 -19.18 9.17
C GLU A 257 -5.09 -17.89 9.21
N VAL A 258 -5.45 -17.43 10.41
CA VAL A 258 -6.16 -16.16 10.60
C VAL A 258 -5.28 -14.97 10.20
N ALA A 259 -3.99 -15.04 10.50
CA ALA A 259 -3.01 -14.02 10.07
C ALA A 259 -2.96 -13.91 8.54
N ARG A 260 -2.83 -15.05 7.85
CA ARG A 260 -2.83 -15.14 6.38
C ARG A 260 -4.13 -14.58 5.80
N ALA A 261 -5.27 -15.00 6.34
CA ALA A 261 -6.58 -14.52 5.95
C ALA A 261 -6.72 -12.99 6.09
N ALA A 262 -6.31 -12.44 7.23
CA ALA A 262 -6.37 -11.01 7.50
C ALA A 262 -5.58 -10.18 6.48
N ILE A 263 -4.41 -10.67 6.06
CA ILE A 263 -3.55 -9.98 5.07
C ILE A 263 -4.21 -9.96 3.68
N LEU A 264 -4.92 -11.02 3.30
CA LEU A 264 -5.59 -11.10 1.99
C LEU A 264 -6.75 -10.10 1.85
N GLY A 265 -7.47 -9.83 2.94
CA GLY A 265 -8.63 -8.93 2.95
C GLY A 265 -8.27 -7.48 3.21
N GLN A 266 -7.82 -7.16 4.42
CA GLN A 266 -7.81 -5.79 4.96
C GLN A 266 -7.04 -4.77 4.12
N MET A 267 -5.73 -4.92 4.02
CA MET A 267 -4.86 -3.87 3.48
C MET A 267 -4.33 -4.18 2.08
N THR A 268 -4.65 -5.37 1.56
CA THR A 268 -4.27 -5.76 0.20
C THR A 268 -5.24 -5.19 -0.82
N THR A 269 -6.54 -5.31 -0.55
CA THR A 269 -7.60 -4.83 -1.43
C THR A 269 -8.36 -3.67 -0.82
N GLY A 270 -8.43 -3.56 0.51
CA GLY A 270 -9.10 -2.47 1.24
C GLY A 270 -8.35 -1.13 1.30
N PHE A 271 -7.03 -1.15 1.14
CA PHE A 271 -6.17 0.04 1.10
C PHE A 271 -6.65 1.14 0.12
N PRO A 272 -6.91 0.86 -1.17
CA PRO A 272 -7.30 1.89 -2.13
C PRO A 272 -8.71 2.48 -1.90
N LEU A 273 -9.48 1.98 -0.93
CA LEU A 273 -10.84 2.47 -0.65
C LEU A 273 -10.96 3.10 0.73
N SER A 274 -10.08 2.74 1.65
CA SER A 274 -10.17 3.17 3.03
C SER A 274 -10.03 4.69 3.14
N PRO A 275 -11.00 5.40 3.76
CA PRO A 275 -10.87 6.81 4.08
C PRO A 275 -9.89 7.05 5.24
N LEU A 276 -9.35 5.98 5.83
CA LEU A 276 -8.40 6.03 6.91
C LEU A 276 -6.95 5.94 6.40
N THR A 277 -6.78 5.92 5.08
CA THR A 277 -5.48 5.80 4.41
C THR A 277 -5.17 7.07 3.62
N ALA A 278 -4.10 7.78 3.99
CA ALA A 278 -3.71 9.04 3.36
C ALA A 278 -3.42 8.91 1.85
N ALA A 279 -2.84 7.77 1.42
CA ALA A 279 -2.54 7.52 0.01
C ALA A 279 -3.79 7.53 -0.87
N THR A 280 -4.95 7.11 -0.34
CA THR A 280 -6.23 7.18 -1.05
C THR A 280 -6.62 8.62 -1.36
N PHE A 281 -6.41 9.55 -0.44
CA PHE A 281 -6.68 10.98 -0.68
C PHE A 281 -5.71 11.60 -1.69
N ILE A 282 -4.45 11.20 -1.68
CA ILE A 282 -3.47 11.65 -2.68
C ILE A 282 -3.90 11.16 -4.07
N LEU A 283 -4.24 9.88 -4.20
CA LEU A 283 -4.72 9.30 -5.47
C LEU A 283 -5.96 10.04 -5.99
N VAL A 284 -6.98 10.16 -5.15
CA VAL A 284 -8.26 10.81 -5.50
C VAL A 284 -8.03 12.29 -5.84
N GLY A 285 -7.21 13.00 -5.06
CA GLY A 285 -6.86 14.41 -5.30
C GLY A 285 -6.12 14.64 -6.62
N MET A 286 -5.21 13.74 -7.03
CA MET A 286 -4.53 13.83 -8.33
C MET A 286 -5.44 13.47 -9.51
N SER A 287 -6.39 12.56 -9.29
CA SER A 287 -7.31 12.09 -10.34
C SER A 287 -8.53 13.00 -10.56
N GLY A 288 -8.77 13.98 -9.67
CA GLY A 288 -9.89 14.90 -9.77
C GLY A 288 -11.28 14.25 -9.54
N VAL A 289 -11.35 12.97 -9.16
CA VAL A 289 -12.62 12.30 -8.82
C VAL A 289 -12.96 12.51 -7.35
N GLN A 290 -14.23 12.34 -6.98
CA GLN A 290 -14.64 12.36 -5.58
C GLN A 290 -14.39 11.00 -4.91
N LEU A 291 -14.03 11.00 -3.62
CA LEU A 291 -13.75 9.77 -2.87
C LEU A 291 -14.94 8.80 -2.89
N GLY A 292 -16.16 9.30 -2.71
CA GLY A 292 -17.36 8.47 -2.70
C GLY A 292 -17.64 7.81 -4.06
N GLU A 293 -17.33 8.48 -5.17
CA GLU A 293 -17.47 7.92 -6.52
C GLU A 293 -16.43 6.83 -6.76
N HIS A 294 -15.17 7.13 -6.40
CA HIS A 294 -14.08 6.16 -6.45
C HIS A 294 -14.41 4.90 -5.63
N GLN A 295 -14.87 5.07 -4.39
CA GLN A 295 -15.27 3.97 -3.51
C GLN A 295 -16.39 3.15 -4.14
N ARG A 296 -17.49 3.76 -4.59
CA ARG A 296 -18.61 3.02 -5.21
C ARG A 296 -18.19 2.25 -6.45
N PHE A 297 -17.32 2.83 -7.27
CA PHE A 297 -16.81 2.20 -8.47
C PHE A 297 -15.90 1.01 -8.14
N ILE A 298 -14.88 1.22 -7.31
CA ILE A 298 -13.83 0.23 -7.08
C ILE A 298 -14.19 -0.82 -6.04
N PHE A 299 -15.18 -0.57 -5.16
CA PHE A 299 -15.59 -1.51 -4.11
C PHE A 299 -15.88 -2.90 -4.66
N ARG A 300 -16.68 -3.01 -5.73
CA ARG A 300 -17.02 -4.31 -6.34
C ARG A 300 -15.79 -5.04 -6.87
N TRP A 301 -14.85 -4.32 -7.47
CA TRP A 301 -13.61 -4.89 -8.02
C TRP A 301 -12.63 -5.31 -6.94
N ALA A 302 -12.45 -4.47 -5.92
CA ALA A 302 -11.60 -4.76 -4.77
C ALA A 302 -12.16 -5.92 -3.95
N PHE A 303 -13.46 -5.93 -3.68
CA PHE A 303 -14.11 -7.04 -2.98
C PHE A 303 -14.05 -8.34 -3.79
N ALA A 304 -14.28 -8.29 -5.11
CA ALA A 304 -14.09 -9.47 -5.97
C ALA A 304 -12.63 -9.97 -5.95
N THR A 305 -11.67 -9.06 -5.86
CA THR A 305 -10.25 -9.43 -5.70
C THR A 305 -10.02 -10.17 -4.39
N THR A 306 -10.62 -9.70 -3.29
CA THR A 306 -10.59 -10.42 -2.00
C THR A 306 -11.15 -11.83 -2.17
N LEU A 307 -12.33 -11.97 -2.78
CA LEU A 307 -12.96 -13.28 -2.97
C LEU A 307 -12.09 -14.24 -3.80
N VAL A 308 -11.48 -13.75 -4.89
CA VAL A 308 -10.62 -14.58 -5.74
C VAL A 308 -9.34 -14.99 -5.00
N MET A 309 -8.74 -14.08 -4.23
CA MET A 309 -7.58 -14.41 -3.42
C MET A 309 -7.92 -15.41 -2.32
N THR A 310 -9.05 -15.23 -1.63
CA THR A 310 -9.53 -16.17 -0.61
C THR A 310 -9.81 -17.54 -1.21
N ALA A 311 -10.46 -17.61 -2.38
CA ALA A 311 -10.67 -18.87 -3.08
C ALA A 311 -9.34 -19.53 -3.48
N GLY A 312 -8.39 -18.76 -4.01
CA GLY A 312 -7.06 -19.23 -4.32
C GLY A 312 -6.33 -19.79 -3.10
N ALA A 313 -6.43 -19.10 -1.96
CA ALA A 313 -5.83 -19.51 -0.69
C ALA A 313 -6.43 -20.82 -0.15
N VAL A 314 -7.75 -20.96 -0.20
CA VAL A 314 -8.45 -22.20 0.19
C VAL A 314 -8.04 -23.36 -0.74
N LEU A 315 -8.01 -23.13 -2.05
CA LEU A 315 -7.62 -24.15 -3.04
C LEU A 315 -6.18 -24.62 -2.87
N THR A 316 -5.29 -23.75 -2.40
CA THR A 316 -3.87 -24.07 -2.21
C THR A 316 -3.54 -24.54 -0.80
N GLY A 317 -4.54 -24.63 0.09
CA GLY A 317 -4.35 -25.04 1.49
C GLY A 317 -3.62 -23.99 2.34
N ALA A 318 -3.68 -22.71 1.96
CA ALA A 318 -3.08 -21.64 2.76
C ALA A 318 -3.84 -21.41 4.08
N PHE A 319 -5.13 -21.75 4.11
CA PHE A 319 -5.93 -21.94 5.32
C PHE A 319 -7.11 -22.87 5.03
N SER A 320 -7.56 -23.56 6.07
CA SER A 320 -8.45 -24.70 6.05
C SER A 320 -9.93 -24.28 5.96
N LEU A 321 -10.79 -25.21 5.51
CA LEU A 321 -12.24 -25.11 5.58
C LEU A 321 -12.75 -25.97 6.72
#